data_AF-A3VHB5-F1
#
_entry.id   AF-A3VHB5-F1
#
_cell.length_a   1.000
_cell.length_b   1.000
_cell.length_c   1.000
_cell.angle_alpha   90.00
_cell.angle_beta   90.00
_cell.angle_gamma   90.00
#
_symmetry.space_group_name_H-M   'P 1'
#
loop_
_entity.id
_entity.type
_entity.pdbx_description
1 polymer ?
#
loop_
_entity_poly.entity_id
_entity_poly.type
_entity_poly.pdbx_seq_one_letter_code
_entity_poly.pdbx_strand_id
1 'polypeptide(L)'
;MIEGCGSNGCEYMTGGVAVILGTIGANFGAGMTGGMAYLYDPDAVAETYMNKETLVTCPVTVEHWETELRGLIERHVKETNSRKGAEILQHWDIEKDNFLQICPKEMLPHLAAPLSVEEGAIPAE
;
A
#
# COMPACT_ATOMS: atom_id res chain seq x y z
N MET A 1 4.06 -9.69 5.27
CA MET A 1 2.85 -9.03 5.77
C MET A 1 2.97 -8.89 7.27
N ILE A 2 2.60 -7.73 7.82
CA ILE A 2 2.69 -7.38 9.25
C ILE A 2 1.43 -6.63 9.68
N GLU A 3 1.09 -6.66 10.97
CA GLU A 3 -0.11 -5.99 11.52
C GLU A 3 0.18 -4.58 12.08
N GLY A 4 1.37 -4.05 11.81
CA GLY A 4 1.80 -2.71 12.19
C GLY A 4 3.33 -2.59 12.17
N CYS A 5 3.85 -1.39 12.01
CA CYS A 5 5.28 -1.10 12.04
C CYS A 5 5.57 0.12 12.90
N GLY A 6 6.71 0.12 13.61
CA GLY A 6 7.21 1.30 14.31
C GLY A 6 7.77 2.36 13.35
N SER A 7 8.56 3.29 13.87
CA SER A 7 9.26 4.27 13.04
C SER A 7 10.22 3.62 12.04
N ASN A 8 10.45 4.25 10.90
CA ASN A 8 11.35 3.78 9.82
C ASN A 8 10.93 2.43 9.19
N GLY A 9 9.64 2.12 9.17
CA GLY A 9 9.13 0.97 8.40
C GLY A 9 9.46 1.09 6.92
N CYS A 10 9.87 -0.01 6.29
CA CYS A 10 10.28 -0.07 4.87
C CYS A 10 11.42 0.88 4.48
N GLU A 11 12.23 1.33 5.45
CA GLU A 11 13.44 2.10 5.17
C GLU A 11 14.40 1.31 4.27
N TYR A 12 14.94 1.94 3.23
CA TYR A 12 15.82 1.31 2.24
C TYR A 12 15.27 0.06 1.55
N MET A 13 13.95 -0.06 1.43
CA MET A 13 13.36 -1.12 0.61
C MET A 13 13.78 -0.94 -0.86
N THR A 14 14.35 -1.99 -1.44
CA THR A 14 14.88 -2.02 -2.82
C THR A 14 14.09 -2.94 -3.75
N GLY A 15 13.10 -3.68 -3.23
CA GLY A 15 12.25 -4.58 -4.01
C GLY A 15 11.31 -5.43 -3.15
N GLY A 16 10.34 -6.06 -3.80
CA GLY A 16 9.31 -6.89 -3.15
C GLY A 16 8.01 -6.15 -2.86
N VAL A 17 7.08 -6.83 -2.19
CA VAL A 17 5.77 -6.29 -1.80
C VAL A 17 5.59 -6.40 -0.29
N ALA A 18 5.30 -5.28 0.36
CA ALA A 18 4.95 -5.22 1.78
C ALA A 18 3.44 -4.97 1.94
N VAL A 19 2.79 -5.65 2.87
CA VAL A 19 1.40 -5.37 3.27
C VAL A 19 1.38 -5.15 4.77
N ILE A 20 0.86 -4.01 5.19
CA ILE A 20 0.78 -3.56 6.58
C ILE A 20 -0.70 -3.38 6.93
N LEU A 21 -1.23 -4.27 7.77
CA LEU A 21 -2.64 -4.25 8.21
C LEU A 21 -2.85 -3.40 9.47
N GLY A 22 -2.05 -2.38 9.74
CA GLY A 22 -2.17 -1.58 10.94
C GLY A 22 -1.29 -0.34 10.92
N THR A 23 -1.12 0.29 12.08
CA THR A 23 -0.48 1.61 12.16
C THR A 23 1.00 1.57 11.78
N ILE A 24 1.46 2.70 11.25
CA ILE A 24 2.87 2.96 10.95
C ILE A 24 3.42 4.03 11.90
N GLY A 25 4.72 3.99 12.17
CA GLY A 25 5.43 5.09 12.84
C GLY A 25 5.94 6.14 11.86
N ALA A 26 6.53 7.20 12.41
CA ALA A 26 7.09 8.31 11.65
C ALA A 26 8.21 7.87 10.68
N ASN A 27 8.38 8.64 9.60
CA ASN A 27 9.35 8.42 8.52
C ASN A 27 9.21 7.08 7.81
N PHE A 28 7.97 6.61 7.63
CA PHE A 28 7.72 5.41 6.84
C PHE A 28 8.21 5.59 5.40
N GLY A 29 8.93 4.57 4.89
CA GLY A 29 9.47 4.51 3.54
C GLY A 29 10.59 5.53 3.25
N ALA A 30 11.25 6.08 4.27
CA ALA A 30 12.43 6.91 4.07
C ALA A 30 13.52 6.14 3.30
N GLY A 31 14.03 6.71 2.21
CA GLY A 31 15.05 6.05 1.39
C GLY A 31 14.57 4.79 0.66
N MET A 32 13.26 4.53 0.60
CA MET A 32 12.70 3.49 -0.26
C MET A 32 12.96 3.85 -1.72
N THR A 33 13.65 2.95 -2.43
CA THR A 33 14.02 3.14 -3.85
C THR A 33 13.43 2.06 -4.76
N GLY A 34 12.87 0.98 -4.19
CA GLY A 34 12.19 -0.05 -4.96
C GLY A 34 11.18 -0.87 -4.16
N GLY A 35 10.24 -1.48 -4.86
CA GLY A 35 9.16 -2.28 -4.31
C GLY A 35 7.83 -1.54 -4.15
N MET A 36 6.83 -2.26 -3.66
CA MET A 36 5.47 -1.77 -3.41
C MET A 36 5.10 -1.99 -1.95
N ALA A 37 4.40 -1.04 -1.32
CA ALA A 37 3.80 -1.26 -0.01
C ALA A 37 2.31 -0.94 -0.04
N TYR A 38 1.50 -1.79 0.60
CA TYR A 38 0.09 -1.57 0.83
C TYR A 38 -0.14 -1.35 2.32
N LEU A 39 -0.79 -0.26 2.68
CA LEU A 39 -1.06 0.12 4.05
C LEU A 39 -2.55 0.25 4.28
N TYR A 40 -3.07 -0.47 5.26
CA TYR A 40 -4.45 -0.35 5.71
C TYR A 40 -4.57 0.82 6.71
N ASP A 41 -5.24 1.89 6.30
CA ASP A 41 -5.38 3.16 7.02
C ASP A 41 -6.85 3.63 7.08
N PRO A 42 -7.72 2.93 7.83
CA PRO A 42 -9.15 3.30 7.94
C PRO A 42 -9.38 4.67 8.61
N ASP A 43 -8.39 5.19 9.34
CA ASP A 43 -8.47 6.50 10.03
C ASP A 43 -7.89 7.65 9.19
N ALA A 44 -7.36 7.38 7.98
CA ALA A 44 -6.75 8.35 7.09
C ALA A 44 -5.62 9.20 7.75
N VAL A 45 -4.83 8.60 8.64
CA VAL A 45 -3.76 9.29 9.38
C VAL A 45 -2.35 8.99 8.83
N ALA A 46 -2.19 7.95 8.04
CA ALA A 46 -0.89 7.42 7.67
C ALA A 46 -0.04 8.39 6.87
N GLU A 47 -0.66 9.20 5.99
CA GLU A 47 0.06 10.17 5.17
C GLU A 47 0.87 11.19 5.99
N THR A 48 0.47 11.44 7.24
CA THR A 48 1.18 12.36 8.15
C THR A 48 2.50 11.78 8.67
N TYR A 49 2.69 10.46 8.55
CA TYR A 49 3.86 9.73 9.01
C TYR A 49 4.80 9.31 7.88
N MET A 50 4.47 9.63 6.62
CA MET A 50 5.24 9.22 5.44
C MET A 50 6.20 10.29 4.93
N ASN A 51 7.31 9.86 4.33
CA ASN A 51 8.20 10.76 3.61
C ASN A 51 7.68 11.05 2.18
N LYS A 52 7.00 12.19 2.00
CA LYS A 52 6.40 12.61 0.71
C LYS A 52 7.42 13.09 -0.33
N GLU A 53 8.69 13.26 0.03
CA GLU A 53 9.72 13.71 -0.92
C GLU A 53 10.04 12.62 -1.95
N THR A 54 10.15 11.36 -1.51
CA THR A 54 10.56 10.23 -2.35
C THR A 54 9.42 9.29 -2.73
N LEU A 55 8.30 9.34 -2.00
CA LEU A 55 7.17 8.43 -2.16
C LEU A 55 5.98 9.06 -2.89
N VAL A 56 5.21 8.22 -3.55
CA VAL A 56 3.85 8.50 -4.03
C VAL A 56 2.89 7.59 -3.28
N THR A 57 1.76 8.18 -2.85
CA THR A 57 0.63 7.47 -2.26
C THR A 57 -0.58 7.61 -3.18
N CYS A 58 -1.32 6.52 -3.36
CA CYS A 58 -2.57 6.51 -4.12
C CYS A 58 -3.51 5.41 -3.59
N PRO A 59 -4.82 5.52 -3.80
CA PRO A 59 -5.75 4.43 -3.49
C PRO A 59 -5.53 3.24 -4.44
N VAL A 60 -5.77 2.03 -3.94
CA VAL A 60 -5.67 0.80 -4.75
C VAL A 60 -6.90 0.67 -5.65
N THR A 61 -6.83 1.24 -6.85
CA THR A 61 -7.98 1.32 -7.78
C THR A 61 -7.85 0.45 -9.03
N VAL A 62 -6.65 -0.04 -9.31
CA VAL A 62 -6.38 -0.83 -10.52
C VAL A 62 -6.53 -2.31 -10.18
N GLU A 63 -7.35 -3.03 -10.97
CA GLU A 63 -7.67 -4.45 -10.76
C GLU A 63 -6.43 -5.34 -10.58
N HIS A 64 -5.33 -5.03 -11.29
CA HIS A 64 -4.05 -5.72 -11.14
C HIS A 64 -3.53 -5.66 -9.69
N TRP A 65 -3.51 -4.47 -9.09
CA TRP A 65 -3.02 -4.25 -7.72
C TRP A 65 -4.03 -4.74 -6.68
N GLU A 66 -5.33 -4.58 -6.93
CA GLU A 66 -6.38 -5.14 -6.06
C GLU A 66 -6.24 -6.67 -5.96
N THR A 67 -6.01 -7.34 -7.08
CA THR A 67 -5.84 -8.80 -7.14
C THR A 67 -4.57 -9.24 -6.41
N GLU A 68 -3.47 -8.53 -6.59
CA GLU A 68 -2.21 -8.80 -5.89
C GLU A 68 -2.39 -8.65 -4.36
N LEU A 69 -2.94 -7.51 -3.91
CA LEU A 69 -3.17 -7.24 -2.51
C LEU A 69 -4.09 -8.29 -1.88
N ARG A 70 -5.23 -8.57 -2.51
CA ARG A 70 -6.18 -9.58 -2.03
C ARG A 70 -5.51 -10.95 -1.88
N GLY A 71 -4.77 -11.39 -2.90
CA GLY A 71 -4.07 -12.67 -2.87
C GLY A 71 -3.04 -12.77 -1.74
N LEU A 72 -2.35 -11.66 -1.43
CA LEU A 72 -1.42 -11.58 -0.31
C LEU A 72 -2.14 -11.69 1.05
N ILE A 73 -3.30 -11.05 1.21
CA ILE A 73 -4.11 -11.14 2.43
C ILE A 73 -4.68 -12.56 2.58
N GLU A 74 -5.24 -13.15 1.51
CA GLU A 74 -5.77 -14.53 1.51
C GLU A 74 -4.71 -15.54 1.93
N ARG A 75 -3.50 -15.42 1.38
CA ARG A 75 -2.36 -16.26 1.75
C ARG A 75 -2.01 -16.10 3.23
N HIS A 76 -1.96 -14.86 3.73
CA HIS A 76 -1.64 -14.63 5.13
C HIS A 76 -2.68 -15.23 6.06
N VAL A 77 -3.98 -15.02 5.81
CA VAL A 77 -5.06 -15.61 6.61
C VAL A 77 -4.95 -17.13 6.64
N LYS A 78 -4.66 -17.75 5.50
CA LYS A 78 -4.45 -19.20 5.41
C LYS A 78 -3.25 -19.69 6.23
N GLU A 79 -2.16 -18.92 6.26
CA GLU A 79 -0.93 -19.29 6.97
C GLU A 79 -0.96 -18.96 8.48
N THR A 80 -1.69 -17.93 8.90
CA THR A 80 -1.65 -17.39 10.27
C THR A 80 -2.97 -17.45 11.03
N ASN A 81 -4.09 -17.71 10.35
CA ASN A 81 -5.44 -17.51 10.87
C ASN A 81 -5.67 -16.08 11.42
N SER A 82 -5.05 -15.06 10.81
CA SER A 82 -5.27 -13.67 11.22
C SER A 82 -6.75 -13.30 11.12
N ARG A 83 -7.33 -12.95 12.27
CA ARG A 83 -8.71 -12.49 12.37
C ARG A 83 -8.91 -11.20 11.58
N LYS A 84 -7.95 -10.27 11.66
CA LYS A 84 -8.03 -8.98 10.96
C LYS A 84 -8.01 -9.17 9.45
N GLY A 85 -7.12 -10.02 8.94
CA GLY A 85 -7.11 -10.36 7.51
C GLY A 85 -8.41 -11.02 7.06
N ALA A 86 -9.00 -11.90 7.87
CA ALA A 86 -10.27 -12.54 7.56
C ALA A 86 -11.45 -11.53 7.53
N GLU A 87 -11.49 -10.60 8.48
CA GLU A 87 -12.49 -9.52 8.53
C GLU A 87 -12.38 -8.61 7.29
N ILE A 88 -11.16 -8.24 6.89
CA ILE A 88 -10.92 -7.45 5.67
C ILE A 88 -11.40 -8.20 4.42
N LEU A 89 -11.10 -9.48 4.29
CA LEU A 89 -11.55 -10.28 3.14
C LEU A 89 -13.07 -10.48 3.10
N GLN A 90 -13.71 -10.57 4.26
CA GLN A 90 -15.17 -10.69 4.36
C GLN A 90 -15.89 -9.43 3.87
N HIS A 91 -15.28 -8.26 4.08
CA HIS A 91 -15.84 -6.94 3.71
C HIS A 91 -15.02 -6.25 2.61
N TRP A 92 -14.40 -7.03 1.73
CA TRP A 92 -13.40 -6.56 0.77
C TRP A 92 -13.85 -5.35 -0.05
N ASP A 93 -15.09 -5.34 -0.53
CA ASP A 93 -15.63 -4.27 -1.38
C ASP A 93 -15.63 -2.89 -0.71
N ILE A 94 -15.62 -2.85 0.62
CA ILE A 94 -15.58 -1.62 1.44
C ILE A 94 -14.16 -1.40 1.96
N GLU A 95 -13.53 -2.46 2.47
CA GLU A 95 -12.25 -2.36 3.15
C GLU A 95 -11.09 -2.07 2.21
N LYS A 96 -11.20 -2.40 0.91
CA LYS A 96 -10.17 -2.08 -0.08
C LYS A 96 -9.93 -0.57 -0.23
N ASP A 97 -10.97 0.24 -0.03
CA ASP A 97 -10.87 1.71 -0.14
C ASP A 97 -10.10 2.34 1.03
N ASN A 98 -9.91 1.58 2.12
CA ASN A 98 -9.07 1.97 3.26
C ASN A 98 -7.58 1.64 3.03
N PHE A 99 -7.19 1.10 1.86
CA PHE A 99 -5.80 0.83 1.56
C PHE A 99 -5.14 1.96 0.76
N LEU A 100 -3.94 2.32 1.21
CA LEU A 100 -3.00 3.17 0.49
C LEU A 100 -1.94 2.29 -0.19
N GLN A 101 -1.80 2.48 -1.49
CA GLN A 101 -0.68 1.98 -2.27
C GLN A 101 0.47 3.00 -2.21
N ILE A 102 1.65 2.53 -1.83
CA ILE A 102 2.84 3.33 -1.58
C ILE A 102 3.95 2.82 -2.49
N CYS A 103 4.47 3.70 -3.34
CA CYS A 103 5.50 3.38 -4.32
C CYS A 103 6.53 4.53 -4.40
N PRO A 104 7.84 4.24 -4.52
CA PRO A 104 8.84 5.26 -4.77
C PRO A 104 8.69 5.86 -6.17
N LYS A 105 8.86 7.18 -6.28
CA LYS A 105 8.68 7.94 -7.55
C LYS A 105 9.52 7.38 -8.70
N GLU A 106 10.72 6.90 -8.40
CA GLU A 106 11.66 6.36 -9.39
C GLU A 106 11.18 5.05 -10.04
N MET A 107 10.29 4.30 -9.39
CA MET A 107 9.76 3.05 -9.95
C MET A 107 8.54 3.24 -10.85
N LEU A 108 7.88 4.39 -10.84
CA LEU A 108 6.69 4.65 -11.66
C LEU A 108 6.83 4.20 -13.13
N PRO A 109 7.92 4.50 -13.86
CA PRO A 109 8.08 4.06 -15.25
C PRO A 109 8.35 2.55 -15.43
N HIS A 110 8.63 1.83 -14.35
CA HIS A 110 9.00 0.41 -14.34
C HIS A 110 7.90 -0.50 -13.77
N LEU A 111 6.74 0.06 -13.42
CA LEU A 111 5.62 -0.71 -12.89
C LEU A 111 4.99 -1.61 -13.96
N ALA A 112 4.56 -2.80 -13.54
CA ALA A 112 3.87 -3.77 -14.42
C ALA A 112 2.46 -3.31 -14.86
N ALA A 113 1.85 -2.42 -14.07
CA ALA A 113 0.56 -1.79 -14.34
C ALA A 113 0.59 -0.33 -13.86
N PRO A 114 -0.25 0.57 -14.39
CA PRO A 114 -0.37 1.93 -13.88
C PRO A 114 -0.85 1.93 -12.42
N LEU A 115 -0.53 2.96 -11.64
CA LEU A 115 -1.01 3.11 -10.25
C LEU A 115 -2.46 3.59 -10.16
N SER A 116 -2.95 4.23 -11.20
CA SER A 116 -4.32 4.75 -11.24
C SER A 116 -4.88 4.59 -12.64
N VAL A 117 -6.17 4.28 -12.71
CA VAL A 117 -6.91 4.31 -13.96
C VAL A 117 -7.22 5.77 -14.23
N GLU A 118 -6.37 6.47 -14.98
CA GLU A 118 -6.72 7.81 -15.44
C GLU A 118 -7.90 7.71 -16.43
N GLU A 119 -9.13 7.96 -15.97
CA GLU A 119 -10.10 8.62 -16.86
C GLU A 119 -9.55 10.03 -17.08
N GLY A 120 -8.94 10.25 -18.24
CA GLY A 120 -8.19 11.46 -18.50
C GLY A 120 -8.96 12.73 -18.18
N ALA A 121 -8.44 13.54 -17.26
CA ALA A 121 -8.71 14.97 -17.18
C ALA A 121 -7.76 15.64 -16.18
N ILE A 122 -6.69 16.28 -16.66
CA ILE A 122 -6.46 17.72 -16.43
C ILE A 122 -5.75 18.28 -17.69
N PRO A 123 -6.44 19.05 -18.56
CA PRO A 123 -5.75 19.97 -19.45
C PRO A 123 -5.10 21.06 -18.59
N ALA A 124 -3.82 21.33 -18.86
CA ALA A 124 -3.09 22.44 -18.27
C ALA A 124 -3.87 23.76 -18.38
N GLU A 125 -3.96 24.49 -17.27
CA GLU A 125 -4.13 25.95 -17.26
C GLU A 125 -2.77 26.63 -17.09
#